data_AF-A0A8C1LBV0-F1
#
_entry.id   AF-A0A8C1LBV0-F1
#
_cell.length_a   1.000
_cell.length_b   1.000
_cell.length_c   1.000
_cell.angle_alpha   90.00
_cell.angle_beta   90.00
_cell.angle_gamma   90.00
#
_symmetry.space_group_name_H-M   'P 1'
#
loop_
_entity.id
_entity.type
_entity.pdbx_description
1 polymer ?
#
loop_
_entity_poly.entity_id
_entity_poly.type
_entity_poly.pdbx_seq_one_letter_code
_entity_poly.pdbx_strand_id
1 'polypeptide(L)' 'SLFFLPFSPVRERELESHIRIRDPNQGGRDITEEIMSGGRSGSTPTPPQVMNTP' A
#
# COMPACT_ATOMS: atom_id res chain seq x y z
N SER A 1 -37.43 28.05 1.18
CA SER A 1 -36.11 28.68 1.00
C SER A 1 -35.07 27.72 1.55
N LEU A 2 -34.15 27.29 0.71
CA LEU A 2 -33.22 26.19 0.94
C LEU A 2 -32.20 26.60 2.02
N PHE A 3 -32.17 25.90 3.15
CA PHE A 3 -31.19 26.09 4.21
C PHE A 3 -29.81 25.70 3.65
N PHE A 4 -28.95 26.69 3.44
CA PHE A 4 -27.59 26.49 2.96
C PHE A 4 -26.75 25.88 4.10
N LEU A 5 -26.58 24.56 4.10
CA LEU A 5 -25.55 23.90 4.91
C LEU A 5 -24.20 24.13 4.21
N PRO A 6 -23.23 24.83 4.82
CA PRO A 6 -21.93 24.97 4.20
C PRO A 6 -21.29 23.58 4.11
N PHE A 7 -20.97 23.15 2.89
CA PHE A 7 -20.08 22.02 2.64
C PHE A 7 -18.84 22.20 3.52
N SER A 8 -18.65 21.32 4.50
CA SER A 8 -17.41 21.32 5.27
C SER A 8 -16.28 21.00 4.30
N PRO A 9 -15.23 21.83 4.16
CA PRO A 9 -14.11 21.47 3.33
C PRO A 9 -13.54 20.17 3.90
N VAL A 10 -13.55 19.11 3.09
CA VAL A 10 -12.75 17.91 3.35
C VAL A 10 -11.36 18.42 3.68
N ARG A 11 -10.88 18.16 4.89
CA ARG A 11 -9.58 18.71 5.31
C ARG A 11 -8.55 18.15 4.34
N GLU A 12 -7.77 19.02 3.69
CA GLU A 12 -6.72 18.65 2.73
C GLU A 12 -5.80 17.53 3.26
N ARG A 13 -5.59 17.48 4.58
CA ARG A 13 -4.86 16.42 5.30
C ARG A 13 -5.41 15.00 5.12
N GLU A 14 -6.66 14.83 4.71
CA GLU A 14 -7.28 13.52 4.43
C GLU A 14 -6.96 13.08 2.99
N LEU A 15 -6.89 14.04 2.06
CA LEU A 15 -6.48 13.82 0.67
C LEU A 15 -4.98 13.48 0.55
N GLU A 16 -4.15 14.06 1.41
CA GLU A 16 -2.69 13.87 1.42
C GLU A 16 -2.22 12.53 2.01
N SER A 17 -3.16 11.65 2.39
CA SER A 17 -2.82 10.33 2.91
C SER A 17 -2.23 9.46 1.79
N HIS A 18 -0.94 9.64 1.53
CA HIS A 18 -0.19 8.80 0.61
C HIS A 18 -0.37 7.34 1.02
N ILE A 19 -0.92 6.54 0.10
CA ILE A 19 -1.08 5.10 0.28
C ILE A 19 0.31 4.48 0.37
N ARG A 20 0.61 3.80 1.48
CA ARG A 20 1.89 3.10 1.69
C ARG A 20 1.71 1.61 1.44
N ILE A 21 2.63 1.01 0.68
CA ILE A 21 2.64 -0.42 0.35
C ILE A 21 3.84 -1.08 1.03
N ARG A 22 3.62 -2.16 1.79
CA ARG A 22 4.67 -2.90 2.52
C ARG A 22 4.73 -4.38 2.11
N ASP A 23 5.92 -4.92 1.87
CA ASP A 23 6.13 -6.33 1.51
C ASP A 23 6.41 -7.21 2.75
N PRO A 24 5.52 -8.14 3.14
CA PRO A 24 5.76 -9.04 4.27
C PRO A 24 6.94 -9.99 4.07
N ASN A 25 7.29 -10.30 2.82
CA ASN A 25 8.41 -11.19 2.51
C ASN A 25 9.77 -10.48 2.55
N GLN A 26 9.78 -9.14 2.64
CA GLN A 26 10.98 -8.32 2.81
C GLN A 26 10.96 -7.59 4.16
N GLY A 27 10.37 -8.20 5.19
CA GLY A 27 10.35 -7.64 6.55
C GLY A 27 9.51 -6.36 6.68
N GLY A 28 8.52 -6.17 5.82
CA GLY A 28 7.67 -4.98 5.80
C GLY A 28 8.31 -3.76 5.13
N ARG A 29 9.33 -3.97 4.27
CA ARG A 29 9.95 -2.92 3.46
C ARG A 29 8.87 -2.13 2.70
N ASP A 30 8.99 -0.81 2.73
CA ASP A 30 8.16 0.09 1.93
C ASP A 30 8.55 -0.04 0.44
N ILE A 31 7.60 -0.49 -0.37
CA ILE A 31 7.75 -0.72 -1.82
C ILE A 31 6.88 0.25 -2.64
N THR A 32 6.36 1.31 -2.01
CA THR A 32 5.40 2.24 -2.62
C THR A 32 5.92 2.81 -3.94
N GLU A 33 7.14 3.34 -3.98
CA GLU A 33 7.75 3.91 -5.19
C GLU A 33 7.99 2.87 -6.29
N GLU A 34 8.39 1.66 -5.92
CA GLU A 34 8.65 0.55 -6.86
C GLU A 34 7.35 0.12 -7.56
N ILE A 35 6.24 0.12 -6.82
CA ILE A 35 4.91 -0.17 -7.35
C ILE A 35 4.35 1.01 -8.15
N MET A 36 4.44 2.24 -7.63
CA MET A 36 3.95 3.45 -8.32
C MET A 36 4.69 3.71 -9.63
N SER A 37 5.98 3.40 -9.69
CA SER A 37 6.80 3.51 -10.91
C SER A 37 6.54 2.40 -11.94
N GLY A 38 5.74 1.38 -11.62
CA GLY A 38 5.48 0.24 -12.50
C GLY A 38 6.70 -0.64 -12.74
N GLY A 39 7.67 -0.61 -11.81
CA GLY A 39 8.90 -1.39 -11.86
C GLY A 39 8.62 -2.88 -11.94
N ARG A 40 9.11 -3.51 -13.00
CA ARG A 40 8.86 -4.90 -13.37
C ARG A 40 9.44 -5.87 -12.33
N SER A 41 8.57 -6.30 -11.41
CA SER A 41 8.51 -7.55 -10.64
C SER A 41 9.79 -8.39 -10.53
N GLY A 42 10.57 -8.17 -9.48
CA GLY A 42 11.32 -9.25 -8.84
C GLY A 42 10.35 -10.06 -7.99
N SER A 43 9.77 -11.13 -8.53
CA SER A 43 8.96 -12.06 -7.74
C SER A 43 9.75 -12.52 -6.52
N THR A 44 9.21 -12.32 -5.33
CA THR A 44 9.72 -12.97 -4.12
C THR A 44 9.72 -14.49 -4.35
N PRO A 45 10.87 -15.18 -4.30
CA PRO A 45 10.86 -16.63 -4.43
C PRO A 45 10.04 -17.21 -3.27
N THR A 46 9.13 -18.13 -3.58
CA THR A 46 8.33 -18.87 -2.61
C THR A 46 9.27 -19.47 -1.56
N PRO A 47 9.01 -19.34 -0.25
CA PRO A 47 9.84 -20.00 0.76
C PRO A 47 9.88 -21.50 0.44
N PRO A 48 11.05 -22.17 0.48
CA PRO A 48 11.11 -23.60 0.27
C PRO A 48 10.19 -24.26 1.29
N GLN A 49 9.19 -25.01 0.81
CA GLN A 49 8.32 -25.76 1.69
C GLN A 49 9.20 -26.75 2.45
N VAL A 50 9.13 -26.71 3.79
CA VAL A 50 9.86 -27.63 4.65
C VAL A 50 9.49 -29.04 4.20
N MET A 51 10.42 -29.74 3.57
CA MET A 51 10.28 -31.17 3.28
C MET A 51 10.26 -31.88 4.62
N ASN A 52 9.07 -32.25 5.08
CA ASN A 52 8.94 -33.29 6.10
C ASN A 52 9.40 -34.61 5.45
N THR A 53 10.67 -34.94 5.62
CA THR A 53 11.15 -36.31 5.41
C THR A 53 10.57 -37.20 6.52
N PRO A 54 10.02 -38.39 6.18
CA PRO A 54 9.44 -39.31 7.15
C PRO A 54 10.47 -39.85 8.16
#